data_AF-A0A7C4P5E1-F1
#
_entry.id   AF-A0A7C4P5E1-F1
#
_cell.length_a   1.000
_cell.length_b   1.000
_cell.length_c   1.000
_cell.angle_alpha   90.00
_cell.angle_beta   90.00
_cell.angle_gamma   90.00
#
_symmetry.space_group_name_H-M   'P 1'
#
loop_
_entity.id
_entity.type
_entity.pdbx_description
1 polymer ?
#
loop_
_entity_poly.entity_id
_entity_poly.type
_entity_poly.pdbx_seq_one_letter_code
_entity_poly.pdbx_strand_id
1 'polypeptide(L)'
;MYNSLSMKPVQSPIKLQQMIGRGTRSQAACRHLEWLPNFEKKDFLILDFWENNFSRDAKEVADLSTPVLVTVFNTRLRLLETYLRDQQNPDCQQVIADLRAQIAQIPTDAFTLRKHLPDIEEAWTDAFWNYLIPQKLEFLKLKVAPHLRLVPGVDVAAATFVSKVERLKLLQRRGKPADDVIASIAEDAALLPNFAASAPKVKPHVEKCRPEELRQASPSDLTALRDALAPQMRYKQRLDKFIELDLLDSIAVSGYILLTKSGEKMYVTEYREKVEKRILELVANHPTIRALQRGEPLDDWQLLDLERTLTRELAASDLEVTPETLKKAFAHSADSFLGLVRQVLDMQSLPDYKDLVARQFEAFITQNRYNADQIRFLRAVQSVFLQKRHLEPADLYEPPLDSFGVDAVDRWFTQEEVKEVVEFANKMAV
;
A
#
# COMPACT_ATOMS: atom_id res chain seq x y z
N MET A 1 -19.14 23.54 20.09
CA MET A 1 -18.73 23.58 18.66
C MET A 1 -18.94 22.18 18.06
N TYR A 2 -19.76 22.02 17.01
CA TYR A 2 -19.94 20.71 16.34
C TYR A 2 -18.78 20.48 15.37
N ASN A 3 -17.61 20.11 15.89
CA ASN A 3 -16.49 19.72 15.04
C ASN A 3 -16.67 18.27 14.60
N SER A 4 -16.42 18.00 13.32
CA SER A 4 -16.42 16.63 12.81
C SER A 4 -15.00 16.10 12.85
N LEU A 5 -14.84 14.93 13.46
CA LEU A 5 -13.56 14.26 13.58
C LEU A 5 -13.63 12.92 12.84
N SER A 6 -12.79 12.74 11.83
CA SER A 6 -12.65 11.50 11.07
C SER A 6 -11.35 10.80 11.49
N MET A 7 -11.48 9.78 12.34
CA MET A 7 -10.37 8.92 12.79
C MET A 7 -10.29 7.59 12.01
N LYS A 8 -11.17 7.40 11.02
CA LYS A 8 -11.25 6.22 10.15
C LYS A 8 -11.70 6.64 8.75
N PRO A 9 -11.34 5.89 7.70
CA PRO A 9 -11.82 6.17 6.35
C PRO A 9 -13.34 6.08 6.27
N VAL A 10 -13.96 7.12 5.73
CA VAL A 10 -15.39 7.17 5.43
C VAL A 10 -15.58 6.70 3.99
N GLN A 11 -15.71 5.39 3.83
CA GLN A 11 -15.80 4.73 2.52
C GLN A 11 -17.04 5.12 1.68
N SER A 12 -18.06 5.73 2.30
CA SER A 12 -19.30 6.11 1.63
C SER A 12 -19.33 7.63 1.39
N PRO A 13 -19.34 8.09 0.12
CA PRO A 13 -19.49 9.50 -0.22
C PRO A 13 -20.79 10.11 0.36
N ILE A 14 -21.87 9.34 0.37
CA ILE A 14 -23.16 9.75 0.97
C ILE A 14 -23.00 10.00 2.47
N LYS A 15 -22.32 9.08 3.18
CA LYS A 15 -22.08 9.22 4.62
C LYS A 15 -21.18 10.43 4.92
N LEU A 16 -20.16 10.65 4.09
CA LEU A 16 -19.26 11.80 4.20
C LEU A 16 -20.04 13.11 4.02
N GLN A 17 -20.86 13.24 2.97
CA GLN A 17 -21.71 14.43 2.78
C GLN A 17 -22.73 14.62 3.92
N GLN A 18 -23.29 13.54 4.46
CA GLN A 18 -24.17 13.62 5.63
C GLN A 18 -23.43 14.09 6.89
N MET A 19 -22.17 13.69 7.08
CA MET A 19 -21.33 14.16 8.19
C MET A 19 -21.05 15.66 8.06
N ILE A 20 -20.71 16.14 6.85
CA ILE A 20 -20.53 17.56 6.56
C ILE A 20 -21.84 18.33 6.81
N GLY A 21 -22.96 17.82 6.29
CA GLY A 21 -24.28 18.47 6.42
C GLY A 21 -24.77 18.61 7.86
N ARG A 22 -24.31 17.75 8.79
CA ARG A 22 -24.58 17.91 10.22
C ARG A 22 -23.82 19.09 10.82
N GLY A 23 -22.60 19.37 10.33
CA GLY A 23 -21.74 20.48 10.74
C GLY A 23 -22.19 21.85 10.24
N THR A 24 -22.85 21.93 9.08
CA THR A 24 -23.22 23.19 8.39
C THR A 24 -24.52 23.85 8.86
N ARG A 25 -25.17 23.34 9.92
CA ARG A 25 -26.40 23.96 10.47
C ARG A 25 -26.19 25.42 10.87
N SER A 26 -27.14 26.30 10.54
CA SER A 26 -27.06 27.73 10.86
C SER A 26 -27.13 28.01 12.37
N GLN A 27 -26.69 29.21 12.77
CA GLN A 27 -26.77 29.71 14.15
C GLN A 27 -28.20 29.60 14.73
N ALA A 28 -29.23 29.87 13.92
CA ALA A 28 -30.64 29.78 14.33
C ALA A 28 -31.07 28.36 14.75
N ALA A 29 -30.36 27.32 14.29
CA ALA A 29 -30.61 25.93 14.66
C ALA A 29 -29.82 25.50 15.92
N CYS A 30 -29.02 26.38 16.51
CA CYS A 30 -28.25 26.10 17.71
C CYS A 30 -29.13 26.24 18.97
N ARG A 31 -29.31 25.15 19.71
CA ARG A 31 -30.08 25.15 20.97
C ARG A 31 -29.28 25.56 22.20
N HIS A 32 -27.94 25.54 22.09
CA HIS A 32 -27.00 25.77 23.20
C HIS A 32 -25.89 26.72 22.73
N LEU A 33 -26.22 28.01 22.67
CA LEU A 33 -25.28 29.05 22.26
C LEU A 33 -24.13 29.21 23.26
N GLU A 34 -24.39 28.90 24.53
CA GLU A 34 -23.45 28.90 25.64
C GLU A 34 -22.26 27.94 25.48
N TRP A 35 -22.34 26.95 24.57
CA TRP A 35 -21.25 26.02 24.26
C TRP A 35 -20.38 26.48 23.09
N LEU A 36 -20.62 27.68 22.57
CA LEU A 36 -19.86 28.27 21.49
C LEU A 36 -18.93 29.35 22.04
N PRO A 37 -17.69 29.43 21.55
CA PRO A 37 -16.84 30.59 21.81
C PRO A 37 -17.58 31.85 21.38
N ASN A 38 -17.67 32.84 22.28
CA ASN A 38 -18.35 34.11 22.04
C ASN A 38 -19.85 34.00 21.69
N PHE A 39 -20.52 32.89 22.07
CA PHE A 39 -21.95 32.65 21.85
C PHE A 39 -22.39 32.66 20.37
N GLU A 40 -21.45 32.51 19.44
CA GLU A 40 -21.71 32.65 18.01
C GLU A 40 -21.11 31.49 17.20
N LYS A 41 -21.87 30.97 16.23
CA LYS A 41 -21.38 29.99 15.26
C LYS A 41 -21.01 30.70 13.95
N LYS A 42 -19.73 31.04 13.83
CA LYS A 42 -19.16 31.58 12.58
C LYS A 42 -18.71 30.46 11.65
N ASP A 43 -17.92 29.55 12.20
CA ASP A 43 -17.24 28.51 11.42
C ASP A 43 -17.52 27.11 12.00
N PHE A 44 -17.23 26.08 11.22
CA PHE A 44 -17.15 24.70 11.69
C PHE A 44 -15.88 24.05 11.13
N LEU A 45 -15.20 23.26 11.95
CA LEU A 45 -13.95 22.60 11.57
C LEU A 45 -14.19 21.11 11.31
N ILE A 46 -13.58 20.61 10.23
CA ILE A 46 -13.43 19.18 9.97
C ILE A 46 -11.96 18.83 10.23
N LEU A 47 -11.74 17.89 11.14
CA LEU A 47 -10.43 17.34 11.43
C LEU A 47 -10.39 15.94 10.82
N ASP A 48 -9.65 15.80 9.72
CA ASP A 48 -9.53 14.55 8.99
C ASP A 48 -8.12 13.99 9.08
N PHE A 49 -7.99 12.80 9.66
CA PHE A 49 -6.73 12.10 9.86
C PHE A 49 -6.50 11.02 8.78
N TRP A 50 -7.37 10.92 7.79
CA TRP A 50 -7.37 9.81 6.82
C TRP A 50 -7.60 10.24 5.37
N GLU A 51 -7.35 11.51 5.04
CA GLU A 51 -7.45 12.07 3.68
C GLU A 51 -8.73 11.66 2.91
N ASN A 52 -9.87 11.72 3.58
CA ASN A 52 -11.14 11.45 2.93
C ASN A 52 -11.35 12.46 1.80
N ASN A 53 -11.76 11.96 0.64
CA ASN A 53 -11.95 12.81 -0.53
C ASN A 53 -13.26 13.63 -0.39
N PHE A 54 -13.15 14.84 0.16
CA PHE A 54 -14.25 15.79 0.33
C PHE A 54 -14.76 16.39 -1.00
N SER A 55 -14.02 16.20 -2.09
CA SER A 55 -14.35 16.70 -3.43
C SER A 55 -15.27 15.75 -4.21
N ARG A 56 -15.57 14.56 -3.70
CA ARG A 56 -16.49 13.60 -4.35
C ARG A 56 -17.95 13.99 -4.13
N ASP A 57 -18.69 14.12 -5.23
CA ASP A 57 -20.15 14.26 -5.18
C ASP A 57 -20.79 12.96 -4.70
N ALA A 58 -21.85 13.04 -3.88
CA ALA A 58 -22.60 11.85 -3.44
C ALA A 58 -23.21 11.03 -4.60
N LYS A 59 -23.26 11.60 -5.82
CA LYS A 59 -23.69 10.93 -7.06
C LYS A 59 -22.58 10.11 -7.73
N GLU A 60 -21.32 10.30 -7.39
CA GLU A 60 -20.25 9.37 -7.75
C GLU A 60 -20.39 8.14 -6.84
N VAL A 61 -21.42 7.35 -7.14
CA VAL A 61 -21.74 6.12 -6.45
C VAL A 61 -20.52 5.22 -6.57
N ALA A 62 -19.97 4.86 -5.41
CA ALA A 62 -18.96 3.83 -5.22
C ALA A 62 -19.16 2.71 -6.24
N ASP A 63 -18.09 2.27 -6.90
CA ASP A 63 -18.08 1.08 -7.75
C ASP A 63 -18.90 -0.01 -7.04
N LEU A 64 -20.15 -0.20 -7.49
CA LEU A 64 -21.00 -1.25 -6.98
C LEU A 64 -20.40 -2.53 -7.55
N SER A 65 -19.42 -3.09 -6.85
CA SER A 65 -18.83 -4.37 -7.18
C SER A 65 -19.99 -5.33 -7.41
N THR A 66 -20.08 -5.87 -8.64
CA THR A 66 -21.21 -6.70 -9.04
C THR A 66 -21.32 -7.87 -8.05
N PRO A 67 -22.49 -8.10 -7.41
CA PRO A 67 -22.63 -9.17 -6.43
C PRO A 67 -22.16 -10.51 -6.99
N VAL A 68 -21.48 -11.32 -6.17
CA VAL A 68 -20.83 -12.55 -6.62
C VAL A 68 -21.80 -13.50 -7.34
N LEU A 69 -23.05 -13.62 -6.88
CA LEU A 69 -24.08 -14.44 -7.54
C LEU A 69 -24.44 -13.93 -8.94
N VAL A 70 -24.49 -12.62 -9.15
CA VAL A 70 -24.72 -12.00 -10.46
C VAL A 70 -23.55 -12.33 -11.39
N THR A 71 -22.31 -12.29 -10.87
CA THR A 71 -21.11 -12.67 -11.62
C THR A 71 -21.11 -14.15 -12.02
N VAL A 72 -21.50 -15.05 -11.10
CA VAL A 72 -21.64 -16.48 -11.38
C VAL A 72 -22.69 -16.71 -12.47
N PHE A 73 -23.87 -16.10 -12.31
CA PHE A 73 -24.98 -16.25 -13.26
C PHE A 73 -24.60 -15.77 -14.65
N ASN A 74 -23.98 -14.59 -14.76
CA ASN A 74 -23.51 -14.05 -16.04
C ASN A 74 -22.42 -14.92 -16.67
N THR A 75 -21.54 -15.53 -15.88
CA THR A 75 -20.53 -16.48 -16.37
C THR A 75 -21.20 -17.73 -16.93
N ARG A 76 -22.20 -18.28 -16.24
CA ARG A 76 -23.01 -19.42 -16.71
C ARG A 76 -23.79 -19.10 -17.98
N LEU A 77 -24.35 -17.90 -18.11
CA LEU A 77 -24.99 -17.46 -19.37
C LEU A 77 -24.00 -17.40 -20.53
N ARG A 78 -22.79 -16.88 -20.31
CA ARG A 78 -21.71 -16.87 -21.33
C ARG A 78 -21.23 -18.27 -21.70
N LEU A 79 -21.28 -19.21 -20.76
CA LEU A 79 -20.98 -20.63 -21.01
C LEU A 79 -22.11 -21.26 -21.83
N LEU A 80 -23.36 -21.07 -21.43
CA LEU A 80 -24.56 -21.53 -22.14
C LEU A 80 -24.62 -21.00 -23.59
N GLU A 81 -24.20 -19.76 -23.81
CA GLU A 81 -24.08 -19.17 -25.15
C GLU A 81 -23.22 -20.04 -26.10
N THR A 82 -22.16 -20.67 -25.59
CA THR A 82 -21.30 -21.57 -26.37
C THR A 82 -21.96 -22.91 -26.73
N TYR A 83 -23.09 -23.24 -26.10
CA TYR A 83 -23.85 -24.47 -26.33
C TYR A 83 -25.16 -24.24 -27.09
N LEU A 84 -25.48 -23.02 -27.55
CA LEU A 84 -26.76 -22.76 -28.23
C LEU A 84 -27.01 -23.64 -29.47
N ARG A 85 -25.94 -24.10 -30.13
CA ARG A 85 -26.01 -25.01 -31.29
C ARG A 85 -26.06 -26.50 -30.91
N ASP A 86 -25.84 -26.84 -29.65
CA ASP A 86 -25.75 -28.20 -29.11
C ASP A 86 -26.43 -28.26 -27.72
N GLN A 87 -27.73 -27.96 -27.68
CA GLN A 87 -28.48 -27.86 -26.43
C GLN A 87 -28.78 -29.24 -25.80
N GLN A 88 -28.64 -30.32 -26.56
CA GLN A 88 -28.82 -31.69 -26.05
C GLN A 88 -27.57 -32.24 -25.35
N ASN A 89 -26.47 -31.50 -25.40
CA ASN A 89 -25.25 -31.86 -24.69
C ASN A 89 -25.52 -31.98 -23.17
N PRO A 90 -25.10 -33.08 -22.50
CA PRO A 90 -25.24 -33.23 -21.06
C PRO A 90 -24.64 -32.06 -20.26
N ASP A 91 -23.52 -31.50 -20.71
CA ASP A 91 -22.89 -30.35 -20.05
C ASP A 91 -23.75 -29.08 -20.18
N CYS A 92 -24.43 -28.91 -21.33
CA CYS A 92 -25.37 -27.81 -21.52
C CYS A 92 -26.58 -27.94 -20.58
N GLN A 93 -27.13 -29.16 -20.48
CA GLN A 93 -28.24 -29.44 -19.56
C GLN A 93 -27.86 -29.19 -18.10
N GLN A 94 -26.61 -29.51 -17.71
CA GLN A 94 -26.11 -29.19 -16.38
C GLN A 94 -26.04 -27.67 -16.14
N VAL A 95 -25.57 -26.89 -17.12
CA VAL A 95 -25.53 -25.41 -17.01
C VAL A 95 -26.95 -24.82 -16.92
N ILE A 96 -27.91 -25.37 -17.66
CA ILE A 96 -29.32 -25.00 -17.58
C ILE A 96 -29.87 -25.29 -16.18
N ALA A 97 -29.63 -26.49 -15.65
CA ALA A 97 -30.06 -26.87 -14.31
C ALA A 97 -29.46 -25.93 -13.24
N ASP A 98 -28.17 -25.61 -13.37
CA ASP A 98 -27.45 -24.70 -12.47
C ASP A 98 -28.01 -23.26 -12.52
N LEU A 99 -28.40 -22.76 -13.70
CA LEU A 99 -29.04 -21.45 -13.85
C LEU A 99 -30.44 -21.44 -13.23
N ARG A 100 -31.24 -22.47 -13.48
CA ARG A 100 -32.58 -22.63 -12.88
C ARG A 100 -32.49 -22.68 -11.36
N ALA A 101 -31.53 -23.40 -10.81
CA ALA A 101 -31.28 -23.48 -9.38
C ALA A 101 -30.89 -22.11 -8.76
N GLN A 102 -30.20 -21.24 -9.50
CA GLN A 102 -29.91 -19.87 -9.04
C GLN A 102 -31.14 -18.97 -9.09
N ILE A 103 -31.94 -19.06 -10.15
CA ILE A 103 -33.19 -18.29 -10.28
C ILE A 103 -34.16 -18.65 -9.15
N ALA A 104 -34.26 -19.93 -8.80
CA ALA A 104 -35.11 -20.41 -7.70
C ALA A 104 -34.73 -19.84 -6.32
N GLN A 105 -33.51 -19.32 -6.14
CA GLN A 105 -33.08 -18.69 -4.87
C GLN A 105 -33.59 -17.25 -4.73
N ILE A 106 -34.04 -16.62 -5.81
CA ILE A 106 -34.51 -15.24 -5.78
C ILE A 106 -35.85 -15.21 -5.01
N PRO A 107 -35.97 -14.39 -3.94
CA PRO A 107 -37.17 -14.35 -3.11
C PRO A 107 -38.36 -13.73 -3.86
N THR A 108 -39.30 -14.57 -4.29
CA THR A 108 -40.51 -14.18 -5.06
C THR A 108 -41.50 -13.33 -4.26
N ASP A 109 -41.47 -13.45 -2.94
CA ASP A 109 -42.32 -12.73 -2.00
C ASP A 109 -41.81 -11.31 -1.68
N ALA A 110 -40.54 -11.00 -2.00
CA ALA A 110 -39.93 -9.71 -1.74
C ALA A 110 -40.67 -8.56 -2.44
N PHE A 111 -41.01 -7.51 -1.68
CA PHE A 111 -41.79 -6.37 -2.20
C PHE A 111 -41.15 -5.72 -3.44
N THR A 112 -39.82 -5.61 -3.46
CA THR A 112 -39.07 -5.05 -4.60
C THR A 112 -39.19 -5.89 -5.86
N LEU A 113 -39.33 -7.22 -5.73
CA LEU A 113 -39.45 -8.11 -6.88
C LEU A 113 -40.88 -8.20 -7.41
N ARG A 114 -41.90 -8.12 -6.55
CA ARG A 114 -43.32 -8.23 -6.96
C ARG A 114 -43.71 -7.30 -8.11
N LYS A 115 -43.09 -6.11 -8.20
CA LYS A 115 -43.34 -5.16 -9.30
C LYS A 115 -42.75 -5.61 -10.64
N HIS A 116 -41.65 -6.34 -10.61
CA HIS A 116 -40.94 -6.83 -11.79
C HIS A 116 -41.27 -8.28 -12.11
N LEU A 117 -41.91 -9.02 -11.18
CA LEU A 117 -42.23 -10.43 -11.33
C LEU A 117 -42.98 -10.75 -12.64
N PRO A 118 -44.01 -9.98 -13.07
CA PRO A 118 -44.68 -10.25 -14.35
C PRO A 118 -43.75 -10.18 -15.57
N ASP A 119 -42.67 -9.39 -15.49
CA ASP A 119 -41.69 -9.24 -16.57
C ASP A 119 -40.65 -10.36 -16.60
N ILE A 120 -40.53 -11.16 -15.53
CA ILE A 120 -39.46 -12.17 -15.37
C ILE A 120 -39.99 -13.59 -15.08
N GLU A 121 -41.28 -13.73 -14.78
CA GLU A 121 -41.92 -14.99 -14.36
C GLU A 121 -41.72 -16.11 -15.37
N GLU A 122 -41.64 -15.80 -16.67
CA GLU A 122 -41.37 -16.79 -17.71
C GLU A 122 -40.10 -17.61 -17.44
N ALA A 123 -39.08 -17.02 -16.81
CA ALA A 123 -37.81 -17.70 -16.49
C ALA A 123 -37.97 -18.86 -15.50
N TRP A 124 -39.05 -18.88 -14.68
CA TRP A 124 -39.34 -19.96 -13.73
C TRP A 124 -40.06 -21.14 -14.38
N THR A 125 -40.64 -20.95 -15.57
CA THR A 125 -41.39 -22.01 -16.27
C THR A 125 -40.44 -22.99 -16.97
N ASP A 126 -40.85 -24.25 -17.15
CA ASP A 126 -40.07 -25.20 -17.96
C ASP A 126 -40.08 -24.83 -19.45
N ALA A 127 -41.21 -24.29 -19.93
CA ALA A 127 -41.40 -23.89 -21.32
C ALA A 127 -40.34 -22.89 -21.82
N PHE A 128 -39.87 -21.98 -20.95
CA PHE A 128 -38.80 -21.05 -21.29
C PHE A 128 -37.49 -21.75 -21.67
N TRP A 129 -37.16 -22.86 -21.02
CA TRP A 129 -35.88 -23.56 -21.17
C TRP A 129 -35.88 -24.66 -22.24
N ASN A 130 -37.04 -25.02 -22.78
CA ASN A 130 -37.17 -26.05 -23.83
C ASN A 130 -36.34 -25.73 -25.09
N TYR A 131 -36.27 -24.46 -25.47
CA TYR A 131 -35.46 -24.01 -26.60
C TYR A 131 -34.91 -22.61 -26.36
N LEU A 132 -33.58 -22.52 -26.28
CA LEU A 132 -32.87 -21.30 -25.94
C LEU A 132 -32.32 -20.61 -27.19
N ILE A 133 -32.45 -19.28 -27.22
CA ILE A 133 -31.97 -18.40 -28.29
C ILE A 133 -31.24 -17.22 -27.67
N PRO A 134 -30.37 -16.50 -28.42
CA PRO A 134 -29.62 -15.37 -27.88
C PRO A 134 -30.49 -14.31 -27.18
N GLN A 135 -31.70 -14.03 -27.69
CA GLN A 135 -32.62 -13.08 -27.07
C GLN A 135 -33.06 -13.51 -25.66
N LYS A 136 -33.27 -14.81 -25.43
CA LYS A 136 -33.61 -15.34 -24.09
C LYS A 136 -32.44 -15.20 -23.11
N LEU A 137 -31.20 -15.35 -23.58
CA LEU A 137 -30.01 -15.16 -22.75
C LEU A 137 -29.83 -13.68 -22.37
N GLU A 138 -30.06 -12.75 -23.31
CA GLU A 138 -30.05 -11.31 -23.01
C GLU A 138 -31.19 -10.92 -22.06
N PHE A 139 -32.38 -11.53 -22.20
CA PHE A 139 -33.47 -11.38 -21.23
C PHE A 139 -33.05 -11.82 -19.82
N LEU A 140 -32.45 -13.01 -19.66
CA LEU A 140 -31.96 -13.48 -18.37
C LEU A 140 -30.91 -12.54 -17.78
N LYS A 141 -29.98 -12.06 -18.61
CA LYS A 141 -28.89 -11.17 -18.20
C LYS A 141 -29.37 -9.78 -17.76
N LEU A 142 -30.30 -9.18 -18.51
CA LEU A 142 -30.74 -7.79 -18.29
C LEU A 142 -31.89 -7.68 -17.29
N LYS A 143 -32.84 -8.63 -17.32
CA LYS A 143 -34.04 -8.57 -16.47
C LYS A 143 -33.96 -9.46 -15.24
N VAL A 144 -33.41 -10.67 -15.34
CA VAL A 144 -33.42 -11.63 -14.21
C VAL A 144 -32.19 -11.48 -13.31
N ALA A 145 -30.99 -11.41 -13.90
CA ALA A 145 -29.72 -11.37 -13.16
C ALA A 145 -29.64 -10.27 -12.09
N PRO A 146 -30.13 -9.02 -12.31
CA PRO A 146 -30.07 -7.97 -11.30
C PRO A 146 -30.77 -8.34 -9.98
N HIS A 147 -31.75 -9.24 -10.01
CA HIS A 147 -32.51 -9.64 -8.82
C HIS A 147 -31.80 -10.68 -7.95
N LEU A 148 -30.72 -11.31 -8.44
CA LEU A 148 -29.87 -12.19 -7.62
C LEU A 148 -29.19 -11.45 -6.45
N ARG A 149 -29.12 -10.12 -6.50
CA ARG A 149 -28.66 -9.29 -5.38
C ARG A 149 -29.58 -9.37 -4.15
N LEU A 150 -30.83 -9.83 -4.33
CA LEU A 150 -31.84 -9.91 -3.29
C LEU A 150 -31.79 -11.24 -2.52
N VAL A 151 -30.96 -12.20 -2.98
CA VAL A 151 -30.83 -13.52 -2.34
C VAL A 151 -30.21 -13.34 -0.95
N PRO A 152 -30.89 -13.75 0.14
CA PRO A 152 -30.36 -13.62 1.49
C PRO A 152 -29.37 -14.74 1.82
N GLY A 153 -28.49 -14.52 2.80
CA GLY A 153 -27.68 -15.58 3.41
C GLY A 153 -26.61 -16.21 2.51
N VAL A 154 -26.13 -15.48 1.49
CA VAL A 154 -25.11 -15.99 0.55
C VAL A 154 -23.79 -16.25 1.26
N ASP A 155 -23.31 -17.49 1.21
CA ASP A 155 -21.93 -17.83 1.58
C ASP A 155 -20.98 -17.27 0.51
N VAL A 156 -20.34 -16.15 0.83
CA VAL A 156 -19.45 -15.44 -0.09
C VAL A 156 -18.23 -16.29 -0.47
N ALA A 157 -17.70 -17.09 0.46
CA ALA A 157 -16.53 -17.93 0.19
C ALA A 157 -16.88 -19.04 -0.80
N ALA A 158 -18.02 -19.73 -0.56
CA ALA A 158 -18.53 -20.74 -1.47
C ALA A 158 -18.87 -20.16 -2.85
N ALA A 159 -19.58 -19.03 -2.90
CA ALA A 159 -19.97 -18.40 -4.16
C ALA A 159 -18.76 -17.89 -4.97
N THR A 160 -17.71 -17.42 -4.30
CA THR A 160 -16.47 -16.99 -4.96
C THR A 160 -15.74 -18.18 -5.59
N PHE A 161 -15.67 -19.31 -4.88
CA PHE A 161 -15.09 -20.54 -5.42
C PHE A 161 -15.89 -21.07 -6.62
N VAL A 162 -17.23 -21.08 -6.52
CA VAL A 162 -18.11 -21.41 -7.65
C VAL A 162 -17.80 -20.52 -8.84
N SER A 163 -17.68 -19.21 -8.65
CA SER A 163 -17.34 -18.25 -9.71
C SER A 163 -16.04 -18.61 -10.43
N LYS A 164 -15.00 -19.01 -9.69
CA LYS A 164 -13.72 -19.45 -10.27
C LYS A 164 -13.88 -20.70 -11.12
N VAL A 165 -14.59 -21.72 -10.63
CA VAL A 165 -14.79 -22.98 -11.37
C VAL A 165 -15.64 -22.77 -12.62
N GLU A 166 -16.70 -21.97 -12.57
CA GLU A 166 -17.50 -21.64 -13.76
C GLU A 166 -16.67 -20.85 -14.78
N ARG A 167 -15.79 -19.95 -14.31
CA ARG A 167 -14.85 -19.23 -15.18
C ARG A 167 -13.86 -20.17 -15.86
N LEU A 168 -13.36 -21.19 -15.16
CA LEU A 168 -12.49 -22.22 -15.74
C LEU A 168 -13.20 -22.98 -16.87
N LYS A 169 -14.42 -23.48 -16.63
CA LYS A 169 -15.23 -24.15 -17.66
C LYS A 169 -15.41 -23.28 -18.91
N LEU A 170 -15.74 -22.00 -18.72
CA LEU A 170 -15.89 -21.05 -19.82
C LEU A 170 -14.60 -20.85 -20.63
N LEU A 171 -13.46 -20.70 -19.95
CA LEU A 171 -12.16 -20.50 -20.60
C LEU A 171 -11.74 -21.75 -21.39
N GLN A 172 -11.87 -22.94 -20.80
CA GLN A 172 -11.60 -24.20 -21.47
C GLN A 172 -12.46 -24.38 -22.72
N ARG A 173 -13.77 -24.13 -22.61
CA ARG A 173 -14.69 -24.23 -23.75
C ARG A 173 -14.39 -23.25 -24.88
N ARG A 174 -13.84 -22.08 -24.55
CA ARG A 174 -13.41 -21.06 -25.53
C ARG A 174 -11.97 -21.25 -26.03
N GLY A 175 -11.24 -22.25 -25.53
CA GLY A 175 -9.82 -22.45 -25.86
C GLY A 175 -8.91 -21.29 -25.43
N LYS A 176 -9.27 -20.59 -24.34
CA LYS A 176 -8.49 -19.46 -23.80
C LYS A 176 -7.57 -19.90 -22.65
N PRO A 177 -6.43 -19.22 -22.44
CA PRO A 177 -5.56 -19.52 -21.31
C PRO A 177 -6.31 -19.32 -19.99
N ALA A 178 -6.10 -20.26 -19.05
CA ALA A 178 -6.81 -20.32 -17.77
C ALA A 178 -5.86 -20.51 -16.57
N ASP A 179 -4.56 -20.33 -16.77
CA ASP A 179 -3.52 -20.66 -15.78
C ASP A 179 -3.73 -19.92 -14.45
N ASP A 180 -4.07 -18.63 -14.47
CA ASP A 180 -4.38 -17.85 -13.27
C ASP A 180 -5.57 -18.42 -12.48
N VAL A 181 -6.60 -18.88 -13.20
CA VAL A 181 -7.80 -19.46 -12.58
C VAL A 181 -7.50 -20.82 -11.98
N ILE A 182 -6.74 -21.63 -12.71
CA ILE A 182 -6.28 -22.96 -12.28
C ILE A 182 -5.44 -22.82 -11.01
N ALA A 183 -4.45 -21.92 -11.01
CA ALA A 183 -3.62 -21.64 -9.85
C ALA A 183 -4.46 -21.18 -8.65
N SER A 184 -5.44 -20.31 -8.88
CA SER A 184 -6.31 -19.81 -7.81
C SER A 184 -7.24 -20.88 -7.22
N ILE A 185 -7.73 -21.83 -8.04
CA ILE A 185 -8.55 -22.97 -7.56
C ILE A 185 -7.67 -23.95 -6.76
N ALA A 186 -6.45 -24.22 -7.25
CA ALA A 186 -5.49 -25.08 -6.56
C ALA A 186 -5.08 -24.51 -5.20
N GLU A 187 -4.82 -23.19 -5.14
CA GLU A 187 -4.52 -22.48 -3.89
C GLU A 187 -5.71 -22.54 -2.91
N ASP A 188 -6.94 -22.32 -3.38
CA ASP A 188 -8.14 -22.42 -2.53
C ASP A 188 -8.28 -23.82 -1.91
N ALA A 189 -8.02 -24.88 -2.68
CA ALA A 189 -8.07 -26.26 -2.19
C ALA A 189 -6.93 -26.57 -1.20
N ALA A 190 -5.72 -26.04 -1.44
CA ALA A 190 -4.57 -26.21 -0.55
C ALA A 190 -4.74 -25.50 0.81
N LEU A 191 -5.52 -24.41 0.84
CA LEU A 191 -5.82 -23.64 2.05
C LEU A 191 -6.97 -24.21 2.89
N LEU A 192 -7.55 -25.34 2.50
CA LEU A 192 -8.53 -26.03 3.32
C LEU A 192 -7.84 -26.73 4.50
N PRO A 193 -8.37 -26.59 5.73
CA PRO A 193 -7.81 -27.26 6.89
C PRO A 193 -7.99 -28.78 6.79
N ASN A 194 -7.09 -29.53 7.44
CA ASN A 194 -7.04 -31.00 7.36
C ASN A 194 -8.38 -31.69 7.62
N PHE A 195 -9.20 -31.19 8.56
CA PHE A 195 -10.50 -31.79 8.87
C PHE A 195 -11.50 -31.67 7.71
N ALA A 196 -11.43 -30.58 6.93
CA ALA A 196 -12.29 -30.36 5.76
C ALA A 196 -11.74 -31.09 4.53
N ALA A 197 -10.41 -31.03 4.32
CA ALA A 197 -9.74 -31.67 3.20
C ALA A 197 -9.75 -33.21 3.29
N SER A 198 -9.70 -33.78 4.49
CA SER A 198 -9.64 -35.24 4.70
C SER A 198 -11.00 -35.93 4.75
N ALA A 199 -12.11 -35.18 4.64
CA ALA A 199 -13.44 -35.77 4.66
C ALA A 199 -13.61 -36.76 3.49
N PRO A 200 -14.19 -37.97 3.69
CA PRO A 200 -14.22 -39.02 2.67
C PRO A 200 -14.79 -38.62 1.32
N LYS A 201 -15.80 -37.73 1.31
CA LYS A 201 -16.43 -37.20 0.10
C LYS A 201 -15.65 -36.06 -0.57
N VAL A 202 -14.72 -35.44 0.14
CA VAL A 202 -14.00 -34.21 -0.30
C VAL A 202 -12.57 -34.53 -0.75
N LYS A 203 -11.90 -35.43 -0.03
CA LYS A 203 -10.52 -35.86 -0.30
C LYS A 203 -10.22 -36.16 -1.78
N PRO A 204 -11.01 -36.97 -2.51
CA PRO A 204 -10.71 -37.26 -3.92
C PRO A 204 -10.79 -36.01 -4.81
N HIS A 205 -11.61 -35.02 -4.46
CA HIS A 205 -11.71 -33.77 -5.22
C HIS A 205 -10.56 -32.82 -4.91
N VAL A 206 -10.08 -32.78 -3.66
CA VAL A 206 -8.88 -32.01 -3.28
C VAL A 206 -7.64 -32.55 -3.99
N GLU A 207 -7.48 -33.87 -4.07
CA GLU A 207 -6.35 -34.50 -4.78
C GLU A 207 -6.34 -34.19 -6.28
N LYS A 208 -7.52 -33.97 -6.88
CA LYS A 208 -7.70 -33.53 -8.27
C LYS A 208 -7.48 -32.03 -8.48
N CYS A 209 -7.32 -31.22 -7.43
CA CYS A 209 -7.03 -29.78 -7.54
C CYS A 209 -5.56 -29.47 -7.89
N ARG A 210 -4.91 -30.31 -8.70
CA ARG A 210 -3.55 -30.07 -9.22
C ARG A 210 -3.64 -29.32 -10.54
N PRO A 211 -2.71 -28.40 -10.87
CA PRO A 211 -2.79 -27.62 -12.11
C PRO A 211 -2.93 -28.47 -13.39
N GLU A 212 -2.18 -29.59 -13.48
CA GLU A 212 -2.24 -30.48 -14.64
C GLU A 212 -3.59 -31.21 -14.76
N GLU A 213 -4.13 -31.70 -13.64
CA GLU A 213 -5.44 -32.37 -13.56
C GLU A 213 -6.57 -31.40 -13.90
N LEU A 214 -6.52 -30.18 -13.34
CA LEU A 214 -7.50 -29.13 -13.61
C LEU A 214 -7.49 -28.68 -15.07
N ARG A 215 -6.32 -28.70 -15.74
CA ARG A 215 -6.19 -28.35 -17.16
C ARG A 215 -6.86 -29.39 -18.06
N GLN A 216 -6.83 -30.67 -17.68
CA GLN A 216 -7.40 -31.79 -18.44
C GLN A 216 -8.80 -32.20 -17.98
N ALA A 217 -9.28 -31.67 -16.87
CA ALA A 217 -10.58 -32.01 -16.29
C ALA A 217 -11.75 -31.74 -17.25
N SER A 218 -12.69 -32.67 -17.30
CA SER A 218 -13.93 -32.50 -18.06
C SER A 218 -14.90 -31.51 -17.38
N PRO A 219 -15.87 -30.93 -18.10
CA PRO A 219 -16.86 -30.06 -17.48
C PRO A 219 -17.68 -30.74 -16.36
N SER A 220 -17.93 -32.04 -16.47
CA SER A 220 -18.60 -32.84 -15.45
C SER A 220 -17.71 -33.05 -14.22
N ASP A 221 -16.41 -33.31 -14.39
CA ASP A 221 -15.44 -33.39 -13.29
C ASP A 221 -15.36 -32.06 -12.52
N LEU A 222 -15.32 -30.93 -13.24
CA LEU A 222 -15.32 -29.60 -12.64
C LEU A 222 -16.62 -29.30 -11.89
N THR A 223 -17.76 -29.83 -12.35
CA THR A 223 -19.06 -29.71 -11.65
C THR A 223 -19.04 -30.49 -10.34
N ALA A 224 -18.58 -31.74 -10.37
CA ALA A 224 -18.47 -32.55 -9.16
C ALA A 224 -17.48 -31.94 -8.15
N LEU A 225 -16.35 -31.42 -8.63
CA LEU A 225 -15.35 -30.71 -7.84
C LEU A 225 -15.94 -29.44 -7.18
N ARG A 226 -16.68 -28.63 -7.95
CA ARG A 226 -17.40 -27.45 -7.45
C ARG A 226 -18.32 -27.81 -6.30
N ASP A 227 -19.19 -28.81 -6.50
CA ASP A 227 -20.24 -29.16 -5.54
C ASP A 227 -19.67 -29.78 -4.25
N ALA A 228 -18.57 -30.52 -4.36
CA ALA A 228 -17.87 -31.07 -3.20
C ALA A 228 -17.11 -30.01 -2.38
N LEU A 229 -16.43 -29.08 -3.06
CA LEU A 229 -15.51 -28.15 -2.40
C LEU A 229 -16.13 -26.82 -1.99
N ALA A 230 -17.12 -26.29 -2.73
CA ALA A 230 -17.71 -24.99 -2.42
C ALA A 230 -18.22 -24.87 -0.97
N PRO A 231 -18.94 -25.86 -0.40
CA PRO A 231 -19.41 -25.79 1.00
C PRO A 231 -18.29 -25.84 2.05
N GLN A 232 -17.08 -26.27 1.66
CA GLN A 232 -15.92 -26.34 2.53
C GLN A 232 -15.14 -25.01 2.57
N MET A 233 -15.38 -24.11 1.62
CA MET A 233 -14.64 -22.85 1.50
C MET A 233 -14.84 -21.90 2.67
N ARG A 234 -15.93 -22.04 3.43
CA ARG A 234 -16.12 -21.32 4.71
C ARG A 234 -15.05 -21.63 5.76
N TYR A 235 -14.38 -22.78 5.65
CA TYR A 235 -13.30 -23.19 6.55
C TYR A 235 -11.91 -22.84 6.03
N LYS A 236 -11.81 -22.27 4.83
CA LYS A 236 -10.54 -21.92 4.20
C LYS A 236 -9.75 -20.97 5.11
N GLN A 237 -8.48 -21.32 5.35
CA GLN A 237 -7.58 -20.48 6.14
C GLN A 237 -7.29 -19.18 5.38
N ARG A 238 -7.32 -18.05 6.10
CA ARG A 238 -6.86 -16.77 5.54
C ARG A 238 -5.35 -16.76 5.61
N LEU A 239 -4.69 -16.66 4.46
CA LEU A 239 -3.33 -16.17 4.40
C LEU A 239 -3.41 -14.67 4.62
N ASP A 240 -3.10 -14.21 5.83
CA ASP A 240 -2.84 -12.80 6.06
C ASP A 240 -1.54 -12.45 5.33
N LYS A 241 -1.64 -12.15 4.04
CA LYS A 241 -0.56 -11.51 3.29
C LYS A 241 -0.49 -10.08 3.80
N PHE A 242 0.16 -9.89 4.95
CA PHE A 242 0.67 -8.58 5.32
C PHE A 242 1.69 -8.20 4.24
N ILE A 243 1.30 -7.25 3.38
CA ILE A 243 2.25 -6.54 2.55
C ILE A 243 2.77 -5.42 3.46
N GLU A 244 3.96 -5.62 4.02
CA GLU A 244 4.67 -4.56 4.73
C GLU A 244 5.21 -3.60 3.67
N LEU A 245 4.47 -2.51 3.46
CA LEU A 245 4.86 -1.42 2.58
C LEU A 245 5.54 -0.36 3.44
N ASP A 246 6.86 -0.33 3.44
CA ASP A 246 7.65 0.77 4.01
C ASP A 246 7.65 1.95 3.02
N LEU A 247 6.51 2.62 2.94
CA LEU A 247 6.35 3.85 2.16
C LEU A 247 6.67 5.02 3.08
N LEU A 248 7.65 5.83 2.71
CA LEU A 248 7.97 7.07 3.42
C LEU A 248 6.77 8.03 3.30
N ASP A 249 6.18 8.38 4.43
CA ASP A 249 5.12 9.40 4.51
C ASP A 249 5.67 10.76 4.02
N SER A 250 5.05 11.34 2.98
CA SER A 250 5.38 12.69 2.52
C SER A 250 4.46 13.72 3.19
N ILE A 251 4.98 14.48 4.15
CA ILE A 251 4.26 15.63 4.72
C ILE A 251 4.43 16.81 3.77
N ALA A 252 3.33 17.26 3.14
CA ALA A 252 3.33 18.49 2.37
C ALA A 252 3.46 19.70 3.32
N VAL A 253 4.67 20.23 3.48
CA VAL A 253 4.92 21.43 4.28
C VAL A 253 4.51 22.67 3.48
N SER A 254 3.34 23.23 3.78
CA SER A 254 2.90 24.51 3.24
C SER A 254 3.36 25.67 4.15
N GLY A 255 4.30 26.50 3.68
CA GLY A 255 4.82 27.63 4.45
C GLY A 255 5.75 28.54 3.64
N TYR A 256 6.41 29.48 4.33
CA TYR A 256 7.43 30.38 3.77
C TYR A 256 8.77 30.18 4.47
N ILE A 257 9.86 30.31 3.73
CA ILE A 257 11.24 30.34 4.24
C ILE A 257 11.73 31.78 4.13
N LEU A 258 12.27 32.29 5.24
CA LEU A 258 12.91 33.61 5.27
C LEU A 258 14.39 33.45 4.96
N LEU A 259 14.85 34.05 3.87
CA LEU A 259 16.28 34.13 3.55
C LEU A 259 16.89 35.29 4.35
N THR A 260 17.91 35.01 5.16
CA THR A 260 18.49 35.96 6.12
C THR A 260 19.41 37.00 5.48
N LYS A 261 20.14 36.65 4.40
CA LYS A 261 20.98 37.58 3.61
C LYS A 261 20.17 38.54 2.74
N SER A 262 19.04 38.11 2.17
CA SER A 262 18.22 38.94 1.28
C SER A 262 16.98 39.55 1.96
N GLY A 263 16.57 39.03 3.12
CA GLY A 263 15.34 39.45 3.82
C GLY A 263 14.05 39.03 3.11
N GLU A 264 14.14 38.21 2.07
CA GLU A 264 13.02 37.81 1.22
C GLU A 264 12.27 36.60 1.79
N LYS A 265 10.95 36.58 1.61
CA LYS A 265 10.08 35.44 1.90
C LYS A 265 9.87 34.64 0.62
N MET A 266 10.29 33.38 0.61
CA MET A 266 10.08 32.46 -0.50
C MET A 266 9.13 31.34 -0.09
N TYR A 267 8.22 30.95 -0.98
CA TYR A 267 7.37 29.78 -0.73
C TYR A 267 8.23 28.51 -0.65
N VAL A 268 7.87 27.58 0.24
CA VAL A 268 8.60 26.30 0.41
C VAL A 268 8.70 25.52 -0.91
N THR A 269 7.68 25.57 -1.76
CA THR A 269 7.67 24.94 -3.09
C THR A 269 8.68 25.56 -4.04
N GLU A 270 8.72 26.90 -4.13
CA GLU A 270 9.67 27.63 -4.99
C GLU A 270 11.12 27.45 -4.49
N TYR A 271 11.31 27.42 -3.17
CA TYR A 271 12.60 27.15 -2.56
C TYR A 271 13.09 25.74 -2.91
N ARG A 272 12.20 24.75 -2.77
CA ARG A 272 12.47 23.36 -3.11
C ARG A 272 12.87 23.20 -4.58
N GLU A 273 12.12 23.76 -5.51
CA GLU A 273 12.45 23.69 -6.94
C GLU A 273 13.83 24.31 -7.25
N LYS A 274 14.17 25.45 -6.64
CA LYS A 274 15.47 26.09 -6.83
C LYS A 274 16.62 25.26 -6.25
N VAL A 275 16.42 24.66 -5.08
CA VAL A 275 17.42 23.79 -4.44
C VAL A 275 17.60 22.50 -5.24
N GLU A 276 16.52 21.84 -5.66
CA GLU A 276 16.58 20.63 -6.50
C GLU A 276 17.29 20.90 -7.83
N LYS A 277 16.93 21.99 -8.51
CA LYS A 277 17.59 22.39 -9.76
C LYS A 277 19.09 22.64 -9.55
N ARG A 278 19.47 23.31 -8.46
CA ARG A 278 20.87 23.57 -8.17
C ARG A 278 21.64 22.29 -7.88
N ILE A 279 21.06 21.36 -7.13
CA ILE A 279 21.66 20.04 -6.87
C ILE A 279 21.87 19.30 -8.19
N LEU A 280 20.89 19.29 -9.09
CA LEU A 280 21.04 18.69 -10.41
C LEU A 280 22.19 19.30 -11.22
N GLU A 281 22.35 20.63 -11.18
CA GLU A 281 23.46 21.32 -11.85
C GLU A 281 24.85 20.93 -11.30
N LEU A 282 24.98 20.84 -9.97
CA LEU A 282 26.23 20.47 -9.31
C LEU A 282 26.57 19.00 -9.54
N VAL A 283 25.57 18.14 -9.44
CA VAL A 283 25.71 16.70 -9.57
C VAL A 283 26.01 16.28 -11.02
N ALA A 284 25.45 16.95 -12.03
CA ALA A 284 25.68 16.61 -13.44
C ALA A 284 27.17 16.60 -13.86
N ASN A 285 28.01 17.38 -13.16
CA ASN A 285 29.43 17.52 -13.46
C ASN A 285 30.36 16.84 -12.45
N HIS A 286 29.83 16.25 -11.36
CA HIS A 286 30.67 15.69 -10.32
C HIS A 286 31.22 14.29 -10.70
N PRO A 287 32.55 14.04 -10.58
CA PRO A 287 33.15 12.76 -10.95
C PRO A 287 32.57 11.56 -10.16
N THR A 288 32.32 11.73 -8.85
CA THR A 288 31.73 10.69 -7.98
C THR A 288 30.34 10.24 -8.44
N ILE A 289 29.47 11.15 -8.89
CA ILE A 289 28.13 10.77 -9.36
C ILE A 289 28.20 10.11 -10.74
N ARG A 290 29.12 10.53 -11.61
CA ARG A 290 29.36 9.84 -12.88
C ARG A 290 29.89 8.42 -12.68
N ALA A 291 30.72 8.18 -11.67
CA ALA A 291 31.17 6.84 -11.29
C ALA A 291 30.02 6.00 -10.75
N LEU A 292 29.17 6.58 -9.89
CA LEU A 292 27.95 5.95 -9.38
C LEU A 292 27.00 5.51 -10.51
N GLN A 293 26.71 6.40 -11.47
CA GLN A 293 25.84 6.10 -12.62
C GLN A 293 26.39 4.99 -13.53
N ARG A 294 27.72 4.79 -13.54
CA ARG A 294 28.39 3.73 -14.31
C ARG A 294 28.50 2.40 -13.55
N GLY A 295 28.04 2.35 -12.30
CA GLY A 295 28.12 1.16 -11.45
C GLY A 295 29.54 0.84 -10.96
N GLU A 296 30.43 1.85 -10.94
CA GLU A 296 31.80 1.69 -10.43
C GLU A 296 31.79 1.65 -8.88
N PRO A 297 32.67 0.87 -8.23
CA PRO A 297 32.77 0.86 -6.77
C PRO A 297 33.25 2.23 -6.29
N LEU A 298 32.52 2.82 -5.34
CA LEU A 298 32.86 4.11 -4.74
C LEU A 298 33.62 3.90 -3.44
N ASP A 299 34.63 4.74 -3.22
CA ASP A 299 35.30 4.85 -1.93
C ASP A 299 34.51 5.80 -1.01
N ASP A 300 34.47 5.48 0.28
CA ASP A 300 33.77 6.28 1.28
C ASP A 300 34.36 7.70 1.37
N TRP A 301 35.67 7.84 1.14
CA TRP A 301 36.33 9.15 1.07
C TRP A 301 35.86 10.01 -0.10
N GLN A 302 35.52 9.40 -1.24
CA GLN A 302 34.98 10.13 -2.40
C GLN A 302 33.55 10.63 -2.15
N LEU A 303 32.77 9.90 -1.34
CA LEU A 303 31.43 10.30 -0.93
C LEU A 303 31.47 11.42 0.11
N LEU A 304 32.42 11.37 1.05
CA LEU A 304 32.67 12.46 2.00
C LEU A 304 33.14 13.75 1.28
N ASP A 305 33.99 13.63 0.27
CA ASP A 305 34.43 14.78 -0.54
C ASP A 305 33.30 15.40 -1.37
N LEU A 306 32.41 14.56 -1.89
CA LEU A 306 31.17 15.01 -2.53
C LEU A 306 30.30 15.79 -1.51
N GLU A 307 30.13 15.27 -0.30
CA GLU A 307 29.33 15.96 0.73
C GLU A 307 29.92 17.32 1.12
N ARG A 308 31.25 17.43 1.21
CA ARG A 308 31.96 18.70 1.43
C ARG A 308 31.75 19.69 0.30
N THR A 309 31.88 19.22 -0.93
CA THR A 309 31.72 20.05 -2.13
C THR A 309 30.30 20.59 -2.19
N LEU A 310 29.30 19.73 -1.97
CA LEU A 310 27.90 20.12 -1.93
C LEU A 310 27.62 21.11 -0.79
N THR A 311 28.12 20.84 0.42
CA THR A 311 27.97 21.74 1.58
C THR A 311 28.53 23.12 1.27
N ARG A 312 29.75 23.20 0.72
CA ARG A 312 30.40 24.46 0.39
C ARG A 312 29.68 25.22 -0.72
N GLU A 313 29.32 24.54 -1.81
CA GLU A 313 28.72 25.19 -2.99
C GLU A 313 27.25 25.59 -2.76
N LEU A 314 26.51 24.82 -1.96
CA LEU A 314 25.13 25.15 -1.58
C LEU A 314 25.09 26.24 -0.51
N ALA A 315 26.03 26.26 0.44
CA ALA A 315 26.16 27.35 1.42
C ALA A 315 26.63 28.67 0.80
N ALA A 316 27.43 28.61 -0.27
CA ALA A 316 27.89 29.78 -1.03
C ALA A 316 26.80 30.38 -1.93
N SER A 317 25.68 29.68 -2.13
CA SER A 317 24.58 30.16 -2.97
C SER A 317 23.70 31.19 -2.25
N ASP A 318 23.00 32.02 -3.05
CA ASP A 318 22.00 32.99 -2.57
C ASP A 318 20.78 32.33 -1.89
N LEU A 319 20.69 30.99 -1.94
CA LEU A 319 19.59 30.20 -1.39
C LEU A 319 19.81 29.80 0.08
N GLU A 320 20.94 30.18 0.70
CA GLU A 320 21.24 29.91 2.11
C GLU A 320 20.86 28.49 2.54
N VAL A 321 21.34 27.53 1.77
CA VAL A 321 21.03 26.12 2.00
C VAL A 321 21.83 25.67 3.21
N THR A 322 21.22 25.78 4.38
CA THR A 322 21.76 25.34 5.66
C THR A 322 21.00 24.09 6.10
N PRO A 323 21.57 23.26 6.99
CA PRO A 323 20.85 22.12 7.55
C PRO A 323 19.49 22.51 8.16
N GLU A 324 19.38 23.72 8.73
CA GLU A 324 18.14 24.22 9.32
C GLU A 324 17.08 24.61 8.28
N THR A 325 17.47 25.27 7.18
CA THR A 325 16.54 25.63 6.10
C THR A 325 16.10 24.40 5.31
N LEU A 326 17.00 23.43 5.13
CA LEU A 326 16.68 22.13 4.56
C LEU A 326 15.69 21.34 5.39
N LYS A 327 15.87 21.27 6.73
CA LYS A 327 14.90 20.61 7.62
C LYS A 327 13.51 21.22 7.57
N LYS A 328 13.42 22.53 7.31
CA LYS A 328 12.13 23.24 7.14
C LYS A 328 11.50 23.01 5.77
N ALA A 329 12.31 22.86 4.72
CA ALA A 329 11.85 22.71 3.34
C ALA A 329 11.56 21.26 2.91
N PHE A 330 12.35 20.32 3.44
CA PHE A 330 12.34 18.90 3.11
C PHE A 330 12.09 18.11 4.40
N ALA A 331 10.81 17.83 4.68
CA ALA A 331 10.44 17.02 5.84
C ALA A 331 11.07 15.62 5.74
N HIS A 332 11.82 15.24 6.79
CA HIS A 332 12.41 13.91 7.01
C HIS A 332 13.54 13.43 6.10
N SER A 333 14.15 14.26 5.24
CA SER A 333 15.10 13.75 4.24
C SER A 333 16.50 14.37 4.16
N ALA A 334 16.94 15.18 5.13
CA ALA A 334 18.32 15.68 5.11
C ALA A 334 18.89 15.96 6.50
N ASP A 335 19.35 14.91 7.19
CA ASP A 335 20.43 15.08 8.18
C ASP A 335 21.81 15.22 7.50
N SER A 336 21.88 14.95 6.18
CA SER A 336 23.05 15.13 5.32
C SER A 336 22.67 15.60 3.92
N PHE A 337 23.61 16.21 3.20
CA PHE A 337 23.44 16.55 1.79
C PHE A 337 23.42 15.31 0.89
N LEU A 338 24.05 14.21 1.30
CA LEU A 338 23.96 12.91 0.61
C LEU A 338 22.54 12.34 0.65
N GLY A 339 21.85 12.46 1.79
CA GLY A 339 20.43 12.10 1.91
C GLY A 339 19.53 12.90 0.97
N LEU A 340 19.83 14.19 0.80
CA LEU A 340 19.12 15.05 -0.15
C LEU A 340 19.38 14.64 -1.60
N VAL A 341 20.64 14.35 -1.97
CA VAL A 341 20.99 13.84 -3.31
C VAL A 341 20.30 12.51 -3.60
N ARG A 342 20.26 11.60 -2.62
CA ARG A 342 19.52 10.32 -2.72
C ARG A 342 18.04 10.56 -3.05
N GLN A 343 17.41 11.52 -2.38
CA GLN A 343 16.01 11.85 -2.61
C GLN A 343 15.78 12.49 -3.98
N VAL A 344 16.61 13.45 -4.37
CA VAL A 344 16.45 14.21 -5.63
C VAL A 344 16.72 13.33 -6.86
N LEU A 345 17.64 12.37 -6.77
CA LEU A 345 18.01 11.49 -7.88
C LEU A 345 17.36 10.10 -7.84
N ASP A 346 16.53 9.83 -6.83
CA ASP A 346 15.94 8.50 -6.55
C ASP A 346 16.98 7.36 -6.53
N MET A 347 18.16 7.65 -5.99
CA MET A 347 19.30 6.72 -5.96
C MET A 347 19.36 5.96 -4.63
N GLN A 348 18.51 4.94 -4.49
CA GLN A 348 18.38 4.14 -3.26
C GLN A 348 19.68 3.47 -2.79
N SER A 349 20.70 3.33 -3.65
CA SER A 349 22.00 2.73 -3.33
C SER A 349 23.00 3.68 -2.64
N LEU A 350 22.68 4.97 -2.49
CA LEU A 350 23.60 5.94 -1.91
C LEU A 350 23.53 5.91 -0.36
N PRO A 351 24.64 5.63 0.35
CA PRO A 351 24.67 5.60 1.82
C PRO A 351 24.54 7.02 2.40
N ASP A 352 24.05 7.11 3.64
CA ASP A 352 23.99 8.38 4.37
C ASP A 352 25.36 8.73 5.00
N TYR A 353 25.59 10.00 5.35
CA TYR A 353 26.80 10.45 6.06
C TYR A 353 27.05 9.63 7.33
N LYS A 354 25.97 9.34 8.08
CA LYS A 354 26.05 8.53 9.29
C LYS A 354 26.61 7.14 9.02
N ASP A 355 26.24 6.53 7.89
CA ASP A 355 26.69 5.20 7.49
C ASP A 355 28.16 5.22 7.02
N LEU A 356 28.59 6.31 6.38
CA LEU A 356 29.99 6.53 6.00
C LEU A 356 30.87 6.66 7.25
N VAL A 357 30.48 7.53 8.19
CA VAL A 357 31.20 7.72 9.45
C VAL A 357 31.26 6.42 10.24
N ALA A 358 30.16 5.65 10.31
CA ALA A 358 30.15 4.36 10.99
C ALA A 358 31.15 3.37 10.39
N ARG A 359 31.16 3.21 9.06
CA ARG A 359 32.10 2.30 8.37
C ARG A 359 33.55 2.72 8.56
N GLN A 360 33.85 4.01 8.55
CA GLN A 360 35.21 4.50 8.79
C GLN A 360 35.64 4.29 10.26
N PHE A 361 34.77 4.56 11.24
CA PHE A 361 35.07 4.28 12.64
C PHE A 361 35.27 2.77 12.90
N GLU A 362 34.49 1.90 12.25
CA GLU A 362 34.70 0.45 12.33
C GLU A 362 36.04 0.02 11.72
N ALA A 363 36.43 0.58 10.57
CA ALA A 363 37.73 0.33 9.96
C ALA A 363 38.88 0.76 10.87
N PHE A 364 38.78 1.96 11.47
CA PHE A 364 39.77 2.50 12.41
C PHE A 364 39.90 1.64 13.67
N ILE A 365 38.78 1.20 14.24
CA ILE A 365 38.78 0.31 15.42
C ILE A 365 39.43 -1.04 15.11
N THR A 366 39.17 -1.59 13.92
CA THR A 366 39.70 -2.89 13.49
C THR A 366 41.21 -2.84 13.29
N GLN A 367 41.75 -1.71 12.81
CA GLN A 367 43.19 -1.53 12.57
C GLN A 367 43.99 -1.39 13.88
N ASN A 368 43.42 -0.76 14.90
CA ASN A 368 44.14 -0.36 16.11
C ASN A 368 43.99 -1.28 17.35
N ARG A 369 43.40 -2.49 17.20
CA ARG A 369 43.31 -3.54 18.25
C ARG A 369 42.86 -3.06 19.65
N TYR A 370 41.85 -2.21 19.70
CA TYR A 370 41.30 -1.68 20.96
C TYR A 370 40.59 -2.74 21.83
N ASN A 371 40.56 -2.52 23.14
CA ASN A 371 39.83 -3.32 24.12
C ASN A 371 38.34 -2.93 24.20
N ALA A 372 37.53 -3.72 24.92
CA ALA A 372 36.07 -3.54 24.98
C ALA A 372 35.61 -2.18 25.55
N ASP A 373 36.40 -1.55 26.42
CA ASP A 373 36.07 -0.25 27.02
C ASP A 373 36.47 0.90 26.08
N GLN A 374 37.64 0.81 25.44
CA GLN A 374 38.07 1.72 24.37
C GLN A 374 37.10 1.72 23.19
N ILE A 375 36.59 0.55 22.77
CA ILE A 375 35.60 0.45 21.68
C ILE A 375 34.28 1.12 22.07
N ARG A 376 33.81 0.94 23.32
CA ARG A 376 32.60 1.61 23.81
C ARG A 376 32.78 3.12 23.85
N PHE A 377 33.94 3.59 24.29
CA PHE A 377 34.29 5.00 24.26
C PHE A 377 34.31 5.56 22.83
N LEU A 378 34.97 4.89 21.88
CA LEU A 378 35.03 5.33 20.48
C LEU A 378 33.65 5.36 19.79
N ARG A 379 32.72 4.45 20.14
CA ARG A 379 31.32 4.51 19.67
C ARG A 379 30.56 5.70 20.25
N ALA A 380 30.85 6.09 21.49
CA ALA A 380 30.32 7.31 22.07
C ALA A 380 30.91 8.55 21.38
N VAL A 381 32.23 8.56 21.11
CA VAL A 381 32.90 9.63 20.33
C VAL A 381 32.30 9.75 18.94
N GLN A 382 32.04 8.64 18.25
CA GLN A 382 31.34 8.62 16.97
C GLN A 382 29.97 9.33 17.07
N SER A 383 29.21 9.07 18.14
CA SER A 383 27.90 9.67 18.37
C SER A 383 28.00 11.19 18.60
N VAL A 384 29.00 11.63 19.36
CA VAL A 384 29.28 13.07 19.59
C VAL A 384 29.75 13.75 18.31
N PHE A 385 30.63 13.12 17.55
CA PHE A 385 31.11 13.62 16.27
C PHE A 385 29.97 13.79 15.25
N LEU A 386 29.02 12.84 15.19
CA LEU A 386 27.84 12.97 14.32
C LEU A 386 26.96 14.17 14.67
N GLN A 387 26.96 14.60 15.93
CA GLN A 387 26.21 15.77 16.41
C GLN A 387 26.96 17.09 16.18
N LYS A 388 28.24 17.16 16.57
CA LYS A 388 29.06 18.39 16.47
C LYS A 388 29.64 18.60 15.05
N ARG A 389 29.77 17.55 14.24
CA ARG A 389 30.45 17.50 12.92
C ARG A 389 31.92 17.94 12.92
N HIS A 390 32.47 18.15 14.10
CA HIS A 390 33.86 18.46 14.40
C HIS A 390 34.20 17.84 15.76
N LEU A 391 35.49 17.59 16.01
CA LEU A 391 35.96 17.06 17.28
C LEU A 391 37.20 17.83 17.73
N GLU A 392 37.13 18.48 18.89
CA GLU A 392 38.28 19.06 19.58
C GLU A 392 38.77 18.12 20.70
N PRO A 393 40.06 18.18 21.09
CA PRO A 393 40.56 17.38 22.21
C PRO A 393 39.81 17.64 23.53
N ALA A 394 39.29 18.85 23.72
CA ALA A 394 38.48 19.20 24.89
C ALA A 394 37.14 18.47 24.92
N ASP A 395 36.53 18.20 23.75
CA ASP A 395 35.23 17.53 23.63
C ASP A 395 35.25 16.12 24.22
N LEU A 396 36.42 15.47 24.26
CA LEU A 396 36.59 14.13 24.81
C LEU A 396 36.36 14.06 26.33
N TYR A 397 36.40 15.21 27.02
CA TYR A 397 36.19 15.36 28.46
C TYR A 397 34.84 15.98 28.81
N GLU A 398 34.00 16.30 27.81
CA GLU A 398 32.68 16.90 28.01
C GLU A 398 31.56 15.85 28.03
N PRO A 399 30.39 16.16 28.63
CA PRO A 399 29.21 15.32 28.49
C PRO A 399 28.80 15.14 27.03
N PRO A 400 28.47 13.91 26.56
CA PRO A 400 28.18 12.69 27.32
C PRO A 400 29.39 11.75 27.56
N LEU A 401 30.61 12.13 27.15
CA LEU A 401 31.81 11.28 27.24
C LEU A 401 32.41 11.23 28.65
N ASP A 402 32.14 12.25 29.47
CA ASP A 402 32.48 12.30 30.90
C ASP A 402 31.82 11.17 31.74
N SER A 403 30.75 10.55 31.24
CA SER A 403 30.05 9.43 31.89
C SER A 403 30.91 8.17 32.04
N PHE A 404 31.99 8.06 31.27
CA PHE A 404 32.99 6.99 31.41
C PHE A 404 34.03 7.28 32.52
N GLY A 405 33.97 8.47 33.12
CA GLY A 405 34.89 8.99 34.13
C GLY A 405 35.71 10.18 33.61
N VAL A 406 35.99 11.16 34.48
CA VAL A 406 36.72 12.39 34.14
C VAL A 406 38.11 12.10 33.56
N ASP A 407 38.75 11.00 33.98
CA ASP A 407 40.07 10.57 33.51
C ASP A 407 40.00 9.39 32.51
N ALA A 408 38.82 9.09 31.92
CA ALA A 408 38.64 7.92 31.06
C ALA A 408 39.55 7.95 29.83
N VAL A 409 39.75 9.14 29.25
CA VAL A 409 40.62 9.37 28.10
C VAL A 409 42.08 9.06 28.46
N ASP A 410 42.58 9.62 29.56
CA ASP A 410 43.96 9.43 30.03
C ASP A 410 44.22 8.00 30.55
N ARG A 411 43.18 7.32 31.04
CA ARG A 411 43.27 5.94 31.52
C ARG A 411 43.36 4.92 30.40
N TRP A 412 42.68 5.18 29.28
CA TRP A 412 42.51 4.20 28.21
C TRP A 412 43.27 4.53 26.93
N PHE A 413 43.69 5.78 26.72
CA PHE A 413 44.40 6.17 25.51
C PHE A 413 45.69 6.91 25.86
N THR A 414 46.72 6.71 25.07
CA THR A 414 47.94 7.50 25.11
C THR A 414 47.72 8.86 24.44
N GLN A 415 48.55 9.86 24.75
CA GLN A 415 48.44 11.19 24.13
C GLN A 415 48.60 11.15 22.60
N GLU A 416 49.31 10.16 22.06
CA GLU A 416 49.46 9.96 20.62
C GLU A 416 48.18 9.40 20.01
N GLU A 417 47.57 8.38 20.64
CA GLU A 417 46.28 7.81 20.20
C GLU A 417 45.14 8.83 20.29
N VAL A 418 45.12 9.68 21.31
CA VAL A 418 44.12 10.77 21.43
C VAL A 418 44.23 11.74 20.25
N LYS A 419 45.45 12.13 19.87
CA LYS A 419 45.67 12.99 18.70
C LYS A 419 45.26 12.28 17.42
N GLU A 420 45.60 11.01 17.27
CA GLU A 420 45.24 10.21 16.10
C GLU A 420 43.72 10.10 15.93
N VAL A 421 42.97 9.86 17.01
CA VAL A 421 41.50 9.80 17.00
C VAL A 421 40.91 11.14 16.59
N VAL A 422 41.42 12.26 17.12
CA VAL A 422 40.94 13.61 16.78
C VAL A 422 41.25 13.97 15.33
N GLU A 423 42.47 13.70 14.85
CA GLU A 423 42.85 13.91 13.45
C GLU A 423 42.02 13.04 12.51
N PHE A 424 41.80 11.77 12.86
CA PHE A 424 40.97 10.84 12.10
C PHE A 424 39.51 11.31 12.01
N ALA A 425 38.90 11.68 13.14
CA ALA A 425 37.52 12.19 13.16
C ALA A 425 37.39 13.45 12.28
N ASN A 426 38.33 14.38 12.40
CA ASN A 426 38.32 15.62 11.63
C ASN A 426 38.59 15.42 10.13
N LYS A 427 39.23 14.32 9.71
CA LYS A 427 39.28 13.94 8.29
C LYS A 427 37.91 13.66 7.69
N MET A 428 36.87 13.43 8.50
CA MET A 428 35.49 13.23 8.06
C MET A 428 34.59 14.46 8.30
N ALA A 429 35.13 15.57 8.84
CA ALA A 429 34.36 16.79 9.09
C ALA A 429 33.93 17.45 7.77
N VAL A 430 32.71 17.99 7.74
CA VAL A 430 32.06 18.55 6.53
C VAL A 430 31.59 19.97 6.80
#